data_AF-A0A370HY92-F1
#
_entry.id   AF-A0A370HY92-F1
#
_cell.length_a   1.000
_cell.length_b   1.000
_cell.length_c   1.000
_cell.angle_alpha   90.00
_cell.angle_beta   90.00
_cell.angle_gamma   90.00
#
_symmetry.space_group_name_H-M   'P 1'
#
loop_
_entity.id
_entity.type
_entity.pdbx_description
1 polymer ?
#
loop_
_entity_poly.entity_id
_entity_poly.type
_entity_poly.pdbx_seq_one_letter_code
_entity_poly.pdbx_strand_id
1 'polypeptide(L)' 'MDTATKVGARRGAPVVLRVDAGRMAADGHPFFVSAKGVWLVDRAPSEYLDG' A
#
# COMPACT_ATOMS: atom_id res chain seq x y z
N MET A 1 -9.10 5.95 -4.57
CA MET A 1 -8.94 6.25 -3.12
C MET A 1 -9.93 5.47 -2.25
N ASP A 2 -11.16 5.26 -2.72
CA ASP A 2 -12.25 4.58 -2.00
C ASP A 2 -11.89 3.24 -1.32
N THR A 3 -11.10 2.37 -1.96
CA THR A 3 -10.72 1.06 -1.39
C THR A 3 -9.91 1.16 -0.11
N ALA A 4 -8.90 2.02 -0.04
CA ALA A 4 -8.01 2.15 1.13
C ALA A 4 -8.79 2.69 2.35
N THR A 5 -9.63 3.71 2.13
CA THR A 5 -10.52 4.26 3.15
C THR A 5 -11.48 3.20 3.68
N LYS A 6 -12.13 2.43 2.79
CA LYS A 6 -13.06 1.34 3.18
C LYS A 6 -12.38 0.23 3.98
N VAL A 7 -11.15 -0.14 3.63
CA VAL A 7 -10.39 -1.16 4.36
C VAL A 7 -9.98 -0.65 5.74
N GLY A 8 -9.45 0.57 5.84
CA GLY A 8 -9.06 1.17 7.12
C GLY A 8 -10.24 1.39 8.06
N ALA A 9 -11.40 1.78 7.52
CA ALA A 9 -12.63 2.01 8.29
C ALA A 9 -13.10 0.80 9.10
N ARG A 10 -12.69 -0.42 8.72
CA ARG A 10 -13.01 -1.66 9.46
C ARG A 10 -12.43 -1.72 10.88
N ARG A 11 -11.49 -0.82 11.18
CA ARG A 11 -10.79 -0.73 12.48
C ARG A 11 -10.97 0.63 13.16
N GLY A 12 -11.83 1.52 12.65
CA GLY A 12 -12.05 2.87 13.18
C GLY A 12 -11.78 3.97 12.16
N ALA A 13 -11.50 5.20 12.61
CA ALA A 13 -11.21 6.31 11.70
C ALA A 13 -9.91 6.04 10.90
N PRO A 14 -9.95 6.00 9.56
CA PRO A 14 -8.79 5.60 8.75
C PRO A 14 -7.81 6.76 8.53
N VAL A 15 -6.52 6.44 8.53
CA VAL A 15 -5.44 7.26 7.95
C VAL A 15 -4.99 6.59 6.66
N VAL A 16 -4.95 7.34 5.56
CA VAL A 16 -4.58 6.81 4.24
C VAL A 16 -3.22 7.36 3.84
N LEU A 17 -2.22 6.48 3.80
CA LEU A 17 -0.88 6.80 3.34
C LEU A 17 -0.74 6.50 1.84
N ARG A 18 0.05 7.31 1.14
CA ARG A 18 0.53 7.05 -0.22
C ARG A 18 1.81 6.24 -0.15
N VAL A 19 1.96 5.32 -1.08
CA VAL A 19 3.18 4.51 -1.25
C VAL A 19 3.81 4.87 -2.57
N ASP A 20 5.09 5.23 -2.58
CA ASP A 20 5.88 5.36 -3.80
C ASP A 20 6.26 3.97 -4.33
N ALA A 21 5.25 3.26 -4.84
CA ALA A 21 5.40 1.88 -5.33
C ALA A 21 6.32 1.79 -6.56
N GLY A 22 6.41 2.87 -7.35
CA GLY A 22 7.29 2.93 -8.51
C GLY A 22 8.76 2.91 -8.09
N ARG A 23 9.12 3.77 -7.12
CA ARG A 23 10.46 3.77 -6.54
C ARG A 23 10.76 2.46 -5.80
N MET A 24 9.84 1.95 -4.99
CA MET A 24 10.02 0.66 -4.30
C MET A 24 10.32 -0.49 -5.27
N ALA A 25 9.59 -0.57 -6.38
CA ALA A 25 9.82 -1.61 -7.39
C ALA A 25 11.18 -1.44 -8.09
N ALA A 26 11.57 -0.20 -8.39
CA ALA A 26 12.88 0.11 -8.96
C ALA A 26 14.04 -0.24 -8.01
N ASP A 27 13.84 -0.05 -6.70
CA ASP A 27 14.80 -0.40 -5.65
C ASP A 27 14.81 -1.91 -5.32
N GLY A 28 14.01 -2.72 -6.03
CA GLY A 28 14.05 -4.19 -5.99
C GLY A 28 13.06 -4.84 -5.03
N HIS A 29 12.12 -4.10 -4.45
CA HIS A 29 11.07 -4.68 -3.61
C HIS A 29 10.03 -5.43 -4.47
N PRO A 30 9.80 -6.74 -4.22
CA PRO A 30 8.87 -7.51 -5.01
C PRO A 30 7.41 -7.16 -4.67
N PHE A 31 6.62 -6.92 -5.71
CA PHE A 31 5.18 -6.73 -5.61
C PHE A 31 4.44 -7.91 -6.21
N PHE A 32 3.34 -8.30 -5.57
CA PHE A 32 2.48 -9.36 -6.04
C PHE A 32 1.06 -8.83 -6.18
N VAL A 33 0.33 -9.34 -7.17
CA VAL A 33 -1.10 -9.03 -7.32
C VAL A 33 -1.91 -10.27 -6.95
N SER A 34 -2.83 -10.11 -6.01
CA SER A 34 -3.80 -11.15 -5.69
C SER A 34 -4.82 -11.31 -6.83
N ALA A 35 -5.54 -12.43 -6.84
CA ALA A 35 -6.62 -12.68 -7.81
C ALA A 35 -7.75 -11.62 -7.76
N LYS A 36 -7.84 -10.83 -6.68
CA LYS A 36 -8.83 -9.75 -6.49
C LYS A 36 -8.29 -8.37 -6.87
N GLY A 37 -7.11 -8.29 -7.50
CA GLY A 37 -6.50 -7.02 -7.91
C GLY A 37 -5.93 -6.18 -6.76
N VAL A 38 -5.74 -6.77 -5.58
CA VAL A 38 -5.06 -6.13 -4.43
C VAL A 38 -3.57 -6.42 -4.51
N TRP A 39 -2.77 -5.38 -4.41
CA TRP A 39 -1.30 -5.45 -4.37
C TRP A 39 -0.80 -5.86 -2.98
N LEU A 40 0.23 -6.70 -2.97
CA LEU A 40 0.89 -7.24 -1.79
C LEU A 40 2.39 -6.98 -1.90
N VAL A 41 3.03 -6.72 -0.76
CA VAL A 41 4.48 -6.59 -0.60
C VAL A 41 4.82 -7.19 0.76
N ASP A 42 6.01 -7.79 0.88
CA ASP A 42 6.47 -8.36 2.15
C ASP A 42 6.68 -7.29 3.23
N ARG A 43 7.28 -6.16 2.84
CA ARG A 43 7.47 -4.99 3.70
C ARG A 43 7.27 -3.70 2.91
N ALA A 44 6.64 -2.71 3.53
CA ALA A 44 6.60 -1.33 3.06
C ALA A 44 7.46 -0.45 3.99
N PRO A 45 8.75 -0.23 3.66
CA PRO A 45 9.62 0.65 4.45
C PRO A 45 9.09 2.09 4.48
N SER A 46 9.29 2.77 5.60
CA SER A 46 8.72 4.10 5.85
C SER A 46 9.25 5.18 4.91
N GLU A 47 10.45 5.01 4.34
CA GLU A 47 11.03 5.95 3.37
C GLU A 47 10.26 6.05 2.05
N TYR A 48 9.31 5.13 1.81
CA TYR A 48 8.43 5.16 0.65
C TYR A 48 6.97 5.53 1.00
N LEU A 49 6.69 5.89 2.25
CA LEU A 49 5.36 6.25 2.72
C LEU A 49 5.24 7.78 2.87
N ASP A 50 4.14 8.33 2.37
CA ASP A 50 3.81 9.76 2.45
C ASP A 50 2.36 9.94 2.95
N GLY A 51 2.11 10.92 3.83
CA GLY A 51 0.78 11.16 4.42
C GLY A 51 0.77 12.00 5.68
#